data_AF-A0A959YFG3-F1
#
_entry.id   AF-A0A959YFG3-F1
#
_cell.length_a   1.000
_cell.length_b   1.000
_cell.length_c   1.000
_cell.angle_alpha   90.00
_cell.angle_beta   90.00
_cell.angle_gamma   90.00
#
_symmetry.space_group_name_H-M   'P 1'
#
loop_
_entity.id
_entity.type
_entity.pdbx_description
1 polymer ?
#
loop_
_entity_poly.entity_id
_entity_poly.type
_entity_poly.pdbx_seq_one_letter_code
_entity_poly.pdbx_strand_id
1 'polypeptide(L)'
;MRPASSLRSLLLSTALLLVLDPAVAGPERSTDSLASTGWERSSWSLRRRADRRFFRTENEYATHYITGYSAIPLPKRTGYYKNTLVSLNAVSYGITEHLRISAALDLFSLLRWRPEGPVFNTALHVGGSVSDVVHLGVSASYLNVRIPAGVEVPDEAEVPSGVMMGLATATFGSTSNNLTVAVGWTHDGKEAGRGPVVNLSGAFRLVGDVMLITEHWGFFDEERNFLVHGLGVRFLGRDLAMDIGLMYDKEVTSLVTPIGLPFASATLNF
;
A
#
# COMPACT_ATOMS: atom_id res chain seq x y z
N MET A 1 -13.58 30.53 13.70
CA MET A 1 -13.09 30.15 12.36
C MET A 1 -12.19 28.95 12.56
N ARG A 2 -12.59 27.78 12.05
CA ARG A 2 -12.03 26.46 12.42
C ARG A 2 -11.09 25.94 11.31
N PRO A 3 -10.04 25.15 11.64
CA PRO A 3 -8.96 24.89 10.70
C PRO A 3 -9.29 23.71 9.78
N ALA A 4 -9.76 24.02 8.58
CA ALA A 4 -9.89 23.12 7.43
C ALA A 4 -8.52 22.58 6.89
N SER A 5 -7.43 22.70 7.65
CA SER A 5 -6.03 22.45 7.21
C SER A 5 -5.50 21.05 7.53
N SER A 6 -6.08 20.33 8.49
CA SER A 6 -5.52 19.05 8.97
C SER A 6 -5.85 17.83 8.06
N LEU A 7 -6.96 17.87 7.32
CA LEU A 7 -7.31 16.84 6.32
C LEU A 7 -6.53 17.01 5.01
N ARG A 8 -6.33 18.26 4.59
CA ARG A 8 -5.43 18.63 3.48
C ARG A 8 -4.00 18.17 3.76
N SER A 9 -3.50 18.34 4.98
CA SER A 9 -2.17 17.85 5.34
C SER A 9 -2.07 16.33 5.46
N LEU A 10 -3.16 15.59 5.70
CA LEU A 10 -3.19 14.11 5.64
C LEU A 10 -2.79 13.55 4.28
N LEU A 11 -3.29 14.22 3.24
CA LEU A 11 -3.18 13.76 1.87
C LEU A 11 -2.13 14.54 1.09
N LEU A 12 -1.86 15.80 1.43
CA LEU A 12 -0.59 16.42 1.06
C LEU A 12 0.56 15.66 1.71
N SER A 13 0.49 15.13 2.93
CA SER A 13 1.64 14.34 3.42
C SER A 13 1.80 13.06 2.61
N THR A 14 0.72 12.32 2.33
CA THR A 14 0.77 11.04 1.60
C THR A 14 0.99 11.21 0.08
N ALA A 15 0.56 12.32 -0.51
CA ALA A 15 0.63 12.59 -1.95
C ALA A 15 1.47 13.81 -2.37
N LEU A 16 1.94 14.66 -1.44
CA LEU A 16 3.11 15.56 -1.64
C LEU A 16 4.43 14.85 -1.29
N LEU A 17 4.40 13.73 -0.54
CA LEU A 17 5.51 12.76 -0.53
C LEU A 17 5.79 12.18 -1.93
N LEU A 18 4.85 12.33 -2.86
CA LEU A 18 4.89 11.81 -4.23
C LEU A 18 5.23 12.88 -5.30
N VAL A 19 5.59 14.10 -4.90
CA VAL A 19 6.05 15.14 -5.84
C VAL A 19 7.46 15.56 -5.49
N LEU A 20 8.42 15.04 -6.25
CA LEU A 20 9.64 15.78 -6.54
C LEU A 20 10.12 15.51 -7.97
N ASP A 21 10.02 16.59 -8.74
CA ASP A 21 11.03 17.18 -9.62
C ASP A 21 11.67 16.29 -10.73
N PRO A 22 11.25 16.46 -12.00
CA PRO A 22 11.87 15.81 -13.15
C PRO A 22 13.09 16.62 -13.60
N ALA A 23 14.20 16.55 -12.88
CA ALA A 23 15.42 17.25 -13.27
C ALA A 23 16.70 16.45 -12.99
N VAL A 24 16.85 15.28 -13.63
CA VAL A 24 18.18 14.78 -14.02
C VAL A 24 18.06 14.00 -15.34
N ALA A 25 18.12 14.73 -16.45
CA ALA A 25 18.52 14.17 -17.74
C ALA A 25 20.02 14.42 -17.92
N GLY A 26 20.79 13.36 -18.15
CA GLY A 26 22.21 13.40 -18.51
C GLY A 26 22.49 12.35 -19.59
N PRO A 27 23.41 12.59 -20.54
CA PRO A 27 23.26 12.16 -21.93
C PRO A 27 23.76 10.75 -22.24
N GLU A 28 23.28 10.26 -23.38
CA GLU A 28 23.64 9.02 -24.07
C GLU A 28 25.10 8.98 -24.59
N ARG A 29 25.62 7.74 -24.57
CA ARG A 29 26.57 7.08 -25.50
C ARG A 29 28.06 7.48 -25.52
N SER A 30 28.89 6.44 -25.40
CA SER A 30 29.82 6.09 -26.48
C SER A 30 29.93 4.56 -26.61
N THR A 31 30.01 4.12 -27.86
CA THR A 31 30.29 2.76 -28.32
C THR A 31 31.76 2.43 -28.07
N ASP A 32 32.09 1.16 -27.86
CA ASP A 32 32.95 0.44 -28.81
C ASP A 32 33.10 -1.05 -28.47
N SER A 33 33.35 -1.77 -29.56
CA SER A 33 33.47 -3.20 -29.75
C SER A 33 34.55 -3.87 -28.91
N LEU A 34 34.44 -5.17 -28.70
CA LEU A 34 35.38 -6.13 -29.30
C LEU A 34 34.83 -7.56 -29.25
N ALA A 35 35.05 -8.25 -30.37
CA ALA A 35 34.55 -9.57 -30.67
C ALA A 35 35.52 -10.68 -30.20
N SER A 36 34.94 -11.88 -30.15
CA SER A 36 35.55 -13.20 -30.40
C SER A 36 36.43 -13.84 -29.31
N THR A 37 35.94 -14.98 -28.83
CA THR A 37 36.51 -16.35 -28.89
C THR A 37 35.79 -17.12 -27.77
N GLY A 38 35.20 -18.31 -27.92
CA GLY A 38 35.42 -19.43 -28.81
C GLY A 38 35.57 -20.67 -27.92
N TRP A 39 34.62 -21.61 -28.04
CA TRP A 39 34.68 -23.01 -27.59
C TRP A 39 34.32 -23.35 -26.13
N GLU A 40 33.13 -23.91 -25.90
CA GLU A 40 33.00 -25.35 -25.59
C GLU A 40 31.55 -25.83 -25.72
N ARG A 41 31.37 -26.91 -26.50
CA ARG A 41 30.11 -27.64 -26.63
C ARG A 41 30.02 -28.63 -25.47
N SER A 42 29.09 -28.44 -24.55
CA SER A 42 28.63 -29.53 -23.69
C SER A 42 27.13 -29.73 -23.87
N SER A 43 26.79 -30.90 -24.42
CA SER A 43 25.47 -31.42 -24.70
C SER A 43 24.53 -31.37 -23.49
N TRP A 44 23.68 -30.35 -23.44
CA TRP A 44 22.49 -30.38 -22.60
C TRP A 44 21.36 -31.09 -23.36
N SER A 45 21.00 -32.24 -22.81
CA SER A 45 19.95 -33.13 -23.25
C SER A 45 18.65 -32.39 -23.55
N LEU A 46 18.23 -32.54 -24.81
CA LEU A 46 16.87 -32.30 -25.32
C LEU A 46 15.89 -33.24 -24.64
N ARG A 47 15.57 -33.01 -23.36
CA ARG A 47 14.42 -33.58 -22.66
C ARG A 47 13.95 -32.64 -21.55
N ARG A 48 13.23 -31.58 -21.94
CA ARG A 48 12.10 -31.10 -21.16
C ARG A 48 10.98 -30.75 -22.12
N ARG A 49 10.12 -31.77 -22.34
CA ARG A 49 8.85 -31.63 -23.05
C ARG A 49 8.12 -30.41 -22.48
N ALA A 50 7.69 -29.58 -23.42
CA ALA A 50 6.76 -28.51 -23.19
C ALA A 50 5.51 -29.02 -22.45
N ASP A 51 5.36 -28.58 -21.21
CA ASP A 51 4.06 -28.38 -20.60
C ASP A 51 4.13 -27.03 -19.85
N ARG A 52 4.34 -25.95 -20.63
CA ARG A 52 4.23 -24.56 -20.15
C ARG A 52 2.74 -24.24 -19.95
N ARG A 53 2.14 -24.84 -18.93
CA ARG A 53 0.87 -24.34 -18.36
C ARG A 53 1.27 -23.49 -17.17
N PHE A 54 0.85 -22.23 -17.19
CA PHE A 54 1.21 -21.15 -16.26
C PHE A 54 1.47 -21.66 -14.84
N PHE A 55 2.66 -21.35 -14.28
CA PHE A 55 2.89 -21.56 -12.85
C PHE A 55 1.77 -20.84 -12.08
N ARG A 56 1.18 -21.57 -11.13
CA ARG A 56 0.11 -21.09 -10.26
C ARG A 56 0.55 -21.31 -8.83
N THR A 57 1.27 -20.32 -8.33
CA THR A 57 1.69 -20.20 -6.95
C THR A 57 0.48 -19.89 -6.08
N GLU A 58 0.42 -20.48 -4.89
CA GLU A 58 -0.61 -20.12 -3.90
C GLU A 58 -0.49 -18.64 -3.53
N ASN A 59 -1.63 -17.96 -3.31
CA ASN A 59 -1.58 -16.55 -2.93
C ASN A 59 -1.47 -16.40 -1.41
N GLU A 60 -0.25 -16.26 -0.92
CA GLU A 60 0.01 -15.95 0.49
C GLU A 60 -0.17 -14.46 0.83
N TYR A 61 -0.40 -13.61 -0.17
CA TYR A 61 -0.50 -12.15 -0.03
C TYR A 61 -1.96 -11.66 0.08
N ALA A 62 -2.90 -12.56 0.40
CA ALA A 62 -4.33 -12.26 0.44
C ALA A 62 -4.76 -11.38 1.62
N THR A 63 -3.86 -11.14 2.58
CA THR A 63 -4.14 -10.41 3.82
C THR A 63 -4.13 -8.89 3.65
N HIS A 64 -3.75 -8.39 2.47
CA HIS A 64 -3.57 -6.97 2.17
C HIS A 64 -3.71 -6.64 0.67
N TYR A 65 -4.00 -5.37 0.38
CA TYR A 65 -4.18 -4.83 -0.97
C TYR A 65 -3.03 -3.86 -1.32
N ILE A 66 -3.33 -2.67 -1.84
CA ILE A 66 -2.33 -1.63 -2.14
C ILE A 66 -1.88 -1.01 -0.82
N THR A 67 -2.83 -0.46 -0.06
CA THR A 67 -2.63 0.15 1.26
C THR A 67 -3.46 -0.50 2.36
N GLY A 68 -4.61 -1.06 1.98
CA GLY A 68 -5.61 -1.58 2.88
C GLY A 68 -5.41 -3.04 3.21
N TYR A 69 -6.27 -3.50 4.11
CA TYR A 69 -6.19 -4.82 4.71
C TYR A 69 -7.47 -5.60 4.44
N SER A 70 -7.34 -6.89 4.15
CA SER A 70 -8.49 -7.80 4.18
C SER A 70 -8.70 -8.35 5.59
N ALA A 71 -9.86 -8.97 5.81
CA ALA A 71 -10.20 -9.73 7.00
C ALA A 71 -9.66 -11.17 6.96
N ILE A 72 -9.00 -11.60 5.89
CA ILE A 72 -8.31 -12.90 5.83
C ILE A 72 -7.16 -12.86 6.85
N PRO A 73 -7.12 -13.81 7.82
CA PRO A 73 -6.13 -13.78 8.88
C PRO A 73 -4.73 -14.01 8.33
N LEU A 74 -3.76 -13.32 8.93
CA LEU A 74 -2.34 -13.62 8.72
C LEU A 74 -1.96 -14.77 9.67
N PRO A 75 -1.44 -15.90 9.17
CA PRO A 75 -1.15 -17.05 10.02
C PRO A 75 -0.21 -16.71 11.18
N LYS A 76 -0.39 -17.41 12.29
CA LYS A 76 0.46 -17.22 13.47
C LYS A 76 1.93 -17.47 13.14
N ARG A 77 2.81 -16.59 13.66
CA ARG A 77 4.27 -16.64 13.45
C ARG A 77 4.69 -16.50 11.98
N THR A 78 3.83 -15.92 11.15
CA THR A 78 4.18 -15.48 9.80
C THR A 78 4.09 -13.97 9.72
N GLY A 79 4.84 -13.39 8.80
CA GLY A 79 4.85 -11.97 8.56
C GLY A 79 5.14 -11.65 7.11
N TYR A 80 5.07 -10.37 6.81
CA TYR A 80 5.57 -9.86 5.55
C TYR A 80 6.18 -8.49 5.75
N TYR A 81 7.18 -8.21 4.92
CA TYR A 81 7.73 -6.89 4.71
C TYR A 81 7.26 -6.39 3.35
N LYS A 82 6.69 -5.19 3.31
CA LYS A 82 6.26 -4.52 2.09
C LYS A 82 7.00 -3.20 1.95
N ASN A 83 7.65 -3.01 0.81
CA ASN A 83 8.21 -1.74 0.41
C ASN A 83 7.37 -1.15 -0.73
N THR A 84 6.81 0.03 -0.54
CA THR A 84 6.06 0.76 -1.57
C THR A 84 6.86 2.00 -1.97
N LEU A 85 7.14 2.11 -3.27
CA LEU A 85 7.86 3.23 -3.89
C LEU A 85 9.24 3.51 -3.27
N VAL A 86 9.92 2.49 -2.73
CA VAL A 86 11.18 2.62 -1.97
C VAL A 86 11.03 3.36 -0.64
N SER A 87 10.06 4.26 -0.54
CA SER A 87 9.84 5.15 0.59
C SER A 87 9.08 4.51 1.75
N LEU A 88 7.89 3.97 1.50
CA LEU A 88 7.04 3.44 2.57
C LEU A 88 7.40 1.99 2.87
N ASN A 89 7.96 1.77 4.04
CA ASN A 89 8.46 0.48 4.50
C ASN A 89 7.53 -0.03 5.59
N ALA A 90 6.82 -1.12 5.32
CA ALA A 90 5.84 -1.71 6.22
C ALA A 90 6.23 -3.13 6.61
N VAL A 91 5.98 -3.49 7.86
CA VAL A 91 6.10 -4.85 8.39
C VAL A 91 4.79 -5.21 9.05
N SER A 92 4.31 -6.42 8.79
CA SER A 92 3.16 -7.03 9.47
C SER A 92 3.55 -8.39 10.03
N TYR A 93 3.05 -8.73 11.21
CA TYR A 93 3.35 -9.98 11.88
C TYR A 93 2.14 -10.56 12.62
N GLY A 94 1.85 -11.83 12.38
CA GLY A 94 0.78 -12.60 13.02
C GLY A 94 1.21 -13.09 14.41
N ILE A 95 0.65 -12.49 15.46
CA ILE A 95 0.92 -12.88 16.85
C ILE A 95 0.15 -14.15 17.22
N THR A 96 -1.10 -14.23 16.78
CA THR A 96 -1.99 -15.37 16.94
C THR A 96 -2.63 -15.72 15.60
N GLU A 97 -3.49 -16.74 15.57
CA GLU A 97 -4.28 -17.07 14.36
C GLU A 97 -5.27 -15.97 13.96
N HIS A 98 -5.51 -14.99 14.83
CA HIS A 98 -6.53 -13.95 14.63
C HIS A 98 -5.99 -12.53 14.81
N LEU A 99 -4.90 -12.36 15.56
CA LEU A 99 -4.31 -11.06 15.87
C LEU A 99 -3.00 -10.87 15.11
N ARG A 100 -2.91 -9.77 14.38
CA ARG A 100 -1.66 -9.27 13.80
C ARG A 100 -1.41 -7.81 14.19
N ILE A 101 -0.14 -7.44 14.15
CA ILE A 101 0.33 -6.06 14.31
C ILE A 101 1.06 -5.66 13.05
N SER A 102 0.89 -4.41 12.65
CA SER A 102 1.60 -3.80 11.54
C SER A 102 2.23 -2.50 11.98
N ALA A 103 3.40 -2.19 11.42
CA ALA A 103 4.04 -0.89 11.54
C ALA A 103 4.62 -0.51 10.18
N ALA A 104 4.53 0.76 9.81
CA ALA A 104 5.12 1.31 8.61
C ALA A 104 5.83 2.61 8.91
N LEU A 105 6.90 2.87 8.16
CA LEU A 105 7.73 4.07 8.25
C LEU A 105 8.04 4.57 6.84
N ASP A 106 7.89 5.86 6.63
CA ASP A 106 8.25 6.51 5.40
C ASP A 106 9.73 6.98 5.46
N LEU A 107 10.61 6.29 4.74
CA LEU A 107 12.05 6.58 4.75
C LEU A 107 12.37 7.95 4.17
N PHE A 108 11.61 8.43 3.19
CA PHE A 108 11.90 9.75 2.62
C PHE A 108 11.66 10.88 3.62
N SER A 109 10.58 10.81 4.40
CA SER A 109 10.34 11.74 5.51
C SER A 109 11.42 11.66 6.59
N LEU A 110 11.97 10.47 6.85
CA LEU A 110 13.09 10.27 7.76
C LEU A 110 14.38 10.91 7.23
N LEU A 111 14.74 10.62 5.97
CA LEU A 111 15.98 11.09 5.34
C LEU A 111 16.01 12.60 5.12
N ARG A 112 14.85 13.22 4.93
CA ARG A 112 14.72 14.69 4.84
C ARG A 112 14.93 15.43 6.14
N TRP A 113 15.15 14.72 7.25
CA TRP A 113 15.37 15.29 8.58
C TRP A 113 14.30 16.35 8.93
N ARG A 114 13.04 15.92 8.89
CA ARG A 114 11.93 16.79 9.25
C ARG A 114 12.00 17.14 10.75
N PRO A 115 11.89 18.42 11.16
CA PRO A 115 11.82 18.80 12.57
C PRO A 115 10.70 18.09 13.33
N GLU A 116 9.64 17.70 12.62
CA GLU A 116 8.45 17.05 13.18
C GLU A 116 8.58 15.52 13.31
N GLY A 117 9.68 14.94 12.85
CA GLY A 117 9.91 13.50 12.80
C GLY A 117 9.37 12.82 11.52
N PRO A 118 9.66 11.52 11.35
CA PRO A 118 9.22 10.77 10.18
C PRO A 118 7.72 10.46 10.24
N VAL A 119 7.12 10.24 9.06
CA VAL A 119 5.77 9.69 8.92
C VAL A 119 5.83 8.18 9.17
N PHE A 120 4.95 7.70 10.03
CA PHE A 120 4.81 6.32 10.43
C PHE A 120 3.32 6.00 10.63
N ASN A 121 2.99 4.72 10.44
CA ASN A 121 1.68 4.16 10.68
C ASN A 121 1.83 2.93 11.55
N THR A 122 0.94 2.73 12.52
CA THR A 122 0.85 1.47 13.26
C THR A 122 -0.57 0.97 13.21
N ALA A 123 -0.76 -0.34 13.19
CA ALA A 123 -2.09 -0.92 13.14
C ALA A 123 -2.17 -2.25 13.89
N LEU A 124 -3.31 -2.45 14.53
CA LEU A 124 -3.74 -3.71 15.11
C LEU A 124 -4.91 -4.24 14.27
N HIS A 125 -4.87 -5.51 13.92
CA HIS A 125 -5.97 -6.16 13.22
C HIS A 125 -6.33 -7.45 13.93
N VAL A 126 -7.62 -7.59 14.21
CA VAL A 126 -8.22 -8.84 14.70
C VAL A 126 -9.18 -9.32 13.63
N GLY A 127 -8.97 -10.52 13.10
CA GLY A 127 -9.83 -11.09 12.06
C GLY A 127 -9.93 -12.60 12.17
N GLY A 128 -10.96 -13.16 11.54
CA GLY A 128 -11.21 -14.60 11.53
C GLY A 128 -12.13 -15.02 10.41
N SER A 129 -12.07 -16.31 10.08
CA SER A 129 -12.88 -16.94 9.03
C SER A 129 -14.15 -17.52 9.65
N VAL A 130 -15.31 -17.07 9.17
CA VAL A 130 -16.61 -17.69 9.48
C VAL A 130 -16.82 -18.92 8.61
N SER A 131 -16.31 -18.88 7.37
CA SER A 131 -16.24 -20.00 6.43
C SER A 131 -15.03 -19.83 5.52
N ASP A 132 -14.83 -20.76 4.59
CA ASP A 132 -13.75 -20.69 3.57
C ASP A 132 -13.88 -19.49 2.62
N VAL A 133 -15.02 -18.79 2.63
CA VAL A 133 -15.32 -17.67 1.72
C VAL A 133 -15.85 -16.44 2.44
N VAL A 134 -15.98 -16.45 3.77
CA VAL A 134 -16.43 -15.29 4.54
C VAL A 134 -15.49 -15.09 5.72
N HIS A 135 -14.89 -13.90 5.76
CA HIS A 135 -13.97 -13.48 6.81
C HIS A 135 -14.42 -12.15 7.38
N LEU A 136 -14.34 -12.01 8.70
CA LEU A 136 -14.73 -10.80 9.42
C LEU A 136 -13.57 -10.34 10.28
N GLY A 137 -13.42 -9.03 10.42
CA GLY A 137 -12.39 -8.47 11.26
C GLY A 137 -12.64 -7.03 11.64
N VAL A 138 -11.87 -6.57 12.61
CA VAL A 138 -11.81 -5.18 13.05
C VAL A 138 -10.36 -4.75 13.09
N SER A 139 -10.12 -3.47 12.87
CA SER A 139 -8.79 -2.90 12.94
C SER A 139 -8.79 -1.52 13.57
N ALA A 140 -7.69 -1.21 14.23
CA ALA A 140 -7.40 0.11 14.76
C ALA A 140 -6.01 0.50 14.28
N SER A 141 -5.87 1.70 13.73
CA SER A 141 -4.61 2.20 13.21
C SER A 141 -4.36 3.63 13.67
N TYR A 142 -3.09 4.01 13.73
CA TYR A 142 -2.65 5.36 14.03
C TYR A 142 -1.61 5.79 12.99
N LEU A 143 -1.91 6.87 12.29
CA LEU A 143 -1.02 7.52 11.33
C LEU A 143 -0.60 8.87 11.90
N ASN A 144 0.70 9.11 12.10
CA ASN A 144 1.15 10.44 12.50
C ASN A 144 1.22 11.36 11.28
N VAL A 145 0.09 11.96 10.93
CA VAL A 145 0.11 13.03 9.96
C VAL A 145 0.55 14.31 10.62
N ARG A 146 1.73 14.80 10.21
CA ARG A 146 2.21 16.14 10.53
C ARG A 146 2.48 16.90 9.23
N ILE A 147 1.92 18.10 9.13
CA ILE A 147 1.84 18.99 7.96
C ILE A 147 3.13 18.94 7.13
N PRO A 148 3.08 18.78 5.80
CA PRO A 148 4.28 18.66 4.96
C PRO A 148 5.27 19.82 5.18
N ALA A 149 6.57 19.50 5.18
CA ALA A 149 7.62 20.50 5.24
C ALA A 149 7.49 21.51 4.09
N GLY A 150 7.48 22.81 4.42
CA GLY A 150 7.35 23.91 3.46
C GLY A 150 5.95 24.56 3.37
N VAL A 151 4.94 24.03 4.08
CA VAL A 151 3.70 24.76 4.31
C VAL A 151 3.89 25.59 5.58
N GLU A 152 3.92 26.93 5.45
CA GLU A 152 3.91 27.83 6.60
C GLU A 152 2.66 27.55 7.43
N VAL A 153 2.88 27.00 8.61
CA VAL A 153 1.86 26.84 9.64
C VAL A 153 1.88 28.14 10.44
N PRO A 154 0.78 28.91 10.51
CA PRO A 154 0.72 30.07 11.38
C PRO A 154 1.18 29.68 12.80
N ASP A 155 1.98 30.52 13.48
CA ASP A 155 2.61 30.22 14.78
C ASP A 155 1.61 29.77 15.88
N GLU A 156 0.32 30.00 15.68
CA GLU A 156 -0.78 29.66 16.58
C GLU A 156 -1.51 28.33 16.24
N ALA A 157 -1.19 27.69 15.11
CA ALA A 157 -1.87 26.47 14.69
C ALA A 157 -1.26 25.23 15.37
N GLU A 158 -2.04 24.61 16.25
CA GLU A 158 -1.66 23.39 16.95
C GLU A 158 -1.27 22.28 15.95
N VAL A 159 -0.05 21.75 16.09
CA VAL A 159 0.43 20.62 15.29
C VAL A 159 -0.52 19.43 15.47
N PRO A 160 -1.12 18.88 14.40
CA PRO A 160 -2.07 17.78 14.52
C PRO A 160 -1.44 16.57 15.22
N SER A 161 -2.16 16.02 16.20
CA SER A 161 -1.77 14.82 16.96
C SER A 161 -1.96 13.52 16.18
N GLY A 162 -1.67 13.50 14.87
CA GLY A 162 -1.94 12.34 14.01
C GLY A 162 -3.43 11.97 13.94
N VAL A 163 -3.74 10.86 13.28
CA VAL A 163 -5.10 10.37 13.08
C VAL A 163 -5.17 8.90 13.45
N MET A 164 -6.07 8.59 14.37
CA MET A 164 -6.52 7.23 14.65
C MET A 164 -7.66 6.87 13.70
N MET A 165 -7.70 5.62 13.26
CA MET A 165 -8.78 5.10 12.43
C MET A 165 -9.17 3.70 12.89
N GLY A 166 -10.46 3.52 13.17
CA GLY A 166 -11.06 2.22 13.47
C GLY A 166 -11.91 1.77 12.30
N LEU A 167 -11.75 0.52 11.86
CA LEU A 167 -12.54 -0.06 10.75
C LEU A 167 -13.07 -1.44 11.14
N ALA A 168 -14.34 -1.69 10.85
CA ALA A 168 -14.89 -3.03 10.70
C ALA A 168 -14.73 -3.46 9.24
N THR A 169 -14.35 -4.71 9.02
CA THR A 169 -13.98 -5.27 7.72
C THR A 169 -14.69 -6.60 7.49
N ALA A 170 -15.24 -6.79 6.30
CA ALA A 170 -15.78 -8.05 5.82
C ALA A 170 -15.13 -8.39 4.48
N THR A 171 -14.56 -9.59 4.36
CA THR A 171 -13.96 -10.10 3.13
C THR A 171 -14.73 -11.31 2.66
N PHE A 172 -15.06 -11.32 1.38
CA PHE A 172 -15.78 -12.38 0.69
C PHE A 172 -14.88 -13.00 -0.37
N GLY A 173 -14.80 -14.33 -0.40
CA GLY A 173 -14.02 -15.10 -1.36
C GLY A 173 -12.77 -15.75 -0.75
N SER A 174 -11.91 -16.24 -1.63
CA SER A 174 -10.71 -17.01 -1.29
C SER A 174 -9.45 -16.16 -1.33
N THR A 175 -8.31 -16.74 -0.97
CA THR A 175 -7.01 -16.08 -1.11
C THR A 175 -6.72 -15.64 -2.54
N SER A 176 -7.22 -16.33 -3.56
CA SER A 176 -6.96 -15.98 -4.98
C SER A 176 -7.99 -15.04 -5.59
N ASN A 177 -9.18 -14.94 -5.01
CA ASN A 177 -10.25 -14.08 -5.52
C ASN A 177 -11.08 -13.62 -4.33
N ASN A 178 -10.89 -12.37 -3.93
CA ASN A 178 -11.63 -11.80 -2.82
C ASN A 178 -12.01 -10.34 -3.05
N LEU A 179 -13.06 -9.94 -2.34
CA LEU A 179 -13.56 -8.58 -2.25
C LEU A 179 -13.72 -8.24 -0.76
N THR A 180 -13.24 -7.08 -0.35
CA THR A 180 -13.36 -6.57 1.01
C THR A 180 -14.13 -5.27 1.01
N VAL A 181 -15.05 -5.16 1.97
CA VAL A 181 -15.68 -3.90 2.36
C VAL A 181 -15.25 -3.58 3.77
N ALA A 182 -14.81 -2.34 3.99
CA ALA A 182 -14.54 -1.79 5.31
C ALA A 182 -15.39 -0.55 5.57
N VAL A 183 -15.81 -0.36 6.82
CA VAL A 183 -16.48 0.85 7.28
C VAL A 183 -15.99 1.21 8.67
N GLY A 184 -15.86 2.50 8.94
CA GLY A 184 -15.51 2.96 10.28
C GLY A 184 -15.35 4.46 10.38
N TRP A 185 -14.51 4.90 11.31
CA TRP A 185 -14.37 6.31 11.68
C TRP A 185 -12.92 6.68 11.95
N THR A 186 -12.63 7.98 11.85
CA THR A 186 -11.35 8.56 12.26
C THR A 186 -11.49 9.39 13.52
N HIS A 187 -10.38 9.61 14.22
CA HIS A 187 -10.29 10.43 15.42
C HIS A 187 -8.93 11.11 15.45
N ASP A 188 -8.88 12.44 15.63
CA ASP A 188 -7.63 13.21 15.57
C ASP A 188 -6.98 13.49 16.94
N GLY A 189 -7.64 13.02 18.00
CA GLY A 189 -7.19 13.12 19.39
C GLY A 189 -7.92 14.20 20.19
N LYS A 190 -8.63 15.11 19.52
CA LYS A 190 -9.43 16.17 20.14
C LYS A 190 -10.92 15.96 19.93
N GLU A 191 -11.30 15.56 18.72
CA GLU A 191 -12.70 15.32 18.36
C GLU A 191 -12.88 13.91 17.79
N ALA A 192 -13.95 13.25 18.23
CA ALA A 192 -14.38 12.00 17.63
C ALA A 192 -15.11 12.29 16.33
N GLY A 193 -14.47 11.89 15.21
CA GLY A 193 -15.15 11.70 13.93
C GLY A 193 -15.41 12.97 13.13
N ARG A 194 -14.39 13.42 12.40
CA ARG A 194 -14.56 13.65 10.95
C ARG A 194 -15.27 12.42 10.38
N GLY A 195 -16.29 12.60 9.56
CA GLY A 195 -17.31 11.56 9.33
C GLY A 195 -16.82 10.22 8.72
N PRO A 196 -17.75 9.33 8.33
CA PRO A 196 -17.44 7.92 8.14
C PRO A 196 -16.35 7.68 7.08
N VAL A 197 -15.56 6.64 7.28
CA VAL A 197 -14.61 6.11 6.31
C VAL A 197 -15.16 4.81 5.75
N VAL A 198 -15.09 4.66 4.43
CA VAL A 198 -15.41 3.42 3.73
C VAL A 198 -14.24 2.99 2.87
N ASN A 199 -14.06 1.68 2.74
CA ASN A 199 -13.12 1.09 1.81
C ASN A 199 -13.77 -0.05 1.03
N LEU A 200 -13.54 -0.09 -0.27
CA LEU A 200 -13.88 -1.21 -1.14
C LEU A 200 -12.61 -1.66 -1.85
N SER A 201 -12.13 -2.86 -1.53
CA SER A 201 -10.89 -3.39 -2.07
C SER A 201 -11.09 -4.78 -2.64
N GLY A 202 -10.28 -5.19 -3.61
CA GLY A 202 -10.39 -6.51 -4.21
C GLY A 202 -9.07 -7.00 -4.79
N ALA A 203 -8.93 -8.32 -4.83
CA ALA A 203 -7.80 -9.01 -5.44
C ALA A 203 -8.34 -10.20 -6.25
N PHE A 204 -8.11 -10.19 -7.56
CA PHE A 204 -8.68 -11.16 -8.49
C PHE A 204 -7.59 -11.78 -9.35
N ARG A 205 -7.41 -13.10 -9.29
CA ARG A 205 -6.43 -13.79 -10.13
C ARG A 205 -6.92 -13.84 -11.57
N LEU A 206 -6.15 -13.24 -12.48
CA LEU A 206 -6.48 -13.19 -13.91
C LEU A 206 -5.95 -14.43 -14.63
N VAL A 207 -4.65 -14.69 -14.53
CA VAL A 207 -3.98 -15.81 -15.21
C VAL A 207 -2.71 -16.17 -14.48
N GLY A 208 -2.44 -17.47 -14.30
CA GLY A 208 -1.22 -17.95 -13.65
C GLY A 208 -0.97 -17.19 -12.35
N ASP A 209 0.18 -16.53 -12.26
CA ASP A 209 0.65 -15.73 -11.14
C ASP A 209 0.41 -14.22 -11.28
N VAL A 210 -0.58 -13.82 -12.08
CA VAL A 210 -0.97 -12.42 -12.28
C VAL A 210 -2.35 -12.16 -11.69
N MET A 211 -2.46 -11.14 -10.85
CA MET A 211 -3.69 -10.70 -10.21
C MET A 211 -3.98 -9.23 -10.49
N LEU A 212 -5.26 -8.88 -10.60
CA LEU A 212 -5.74 -7.52 -10.51
C LEU A 212 -5.96 -7.16 -9.03
N ILE A 213 -5.46 -6.01 -8.60
CA ILE A 213 -5.74 -5.45 -7.28
C ILE A 213 -6.40 -4.09 -7.43
N THR A 214 -7.44 -3.83 -6.65
CA THR A 214 -8.18 -2.57 -6.67
C THR A 214 -8.50 -2.13 -5.26
N GLU A 215 -8.56 -0.82 -5.04
CA GLU A 215 -8.78 -0.24 -3.72
C GLU A 215 -9.44 1.12 -3.85
N HIS A 216 -10.53 1.35 -3.13
CA HIS A 216 -11.29 2.58 -3.19
C HIS A 216 -11.62 3.04 -1.78
N TRP A 217 -11.12 4.21 -1.39
CA TRP A 217 -11.40 4.83 -0.11
C TRP A 217 -12.33 6.00 -0.28
N GLY A 218 -13.30 6.12 0.62
CA GLY A 218 -14.10 7.32 0.80
C GLY A 218 -13.99 7.81 2.23
N PHE A 219 -13.56 9.05 2.40
CA PHE A 219 -13.57 9.76 3.68
C PHE A 219 -14.64 10.83 3.58
N PHE A 220 -15.69 10.71 4.38
CA PHE A 220 -16.84 11.61 4.30
C PHE A 220 -16.81 12.55 5.49
N ASP A 221 -16.42 13.81 5.30
CA ASP A 221 -16.46 14.83 6.34
C ASP A 221 -17.55 15.86 6.04
N GLU A 222 -18.05 16.56 7.06
CA GLU A 222 -19.11 17.58 6.90
C GLU A 222 -18.67 18.71 5.96
N GLU A 223 -17.38 19.05 6.00
CA GLU A 223 -16.80 20.10 5.16
C GLU A 223 -16.47 19.61 3.74
N ARG A 224 -16.01 18.37 3.61
CA ARG A 224 -15.54 17.84 2.33
C ARG A 224 -15.44 16.32 2.30
N ASN A 225 -15.94 15.73 1.22
CA ASN A 225 -15.71 14.33 0.89
C ASN A 225 -14.43 14.16 0.10
N PHE A 226 -13.69 13.12 0.41
CA PHE A 226 -12.43 12.79 -0.24
C PHE A 226 -12.42 11.34 -0.71
N LEU A 227 -12.02 11.10 -1.96
CA LEU A 227 -12.07 9.80 -2.61
C LEU A 227 -10.69 9.43 -3.17
N VAL A 228 -10.16 8.28 -2.77
CA VAL A 228 -8.92 7.72 -3.34
C VAL A 228 -9.25 6.44 -4.06
N HIS A 229 -8.74 6.29 -5.26
CA HIS A 229 -8.86 5.08 -6.05
C HIS A 229 -7.47 4.53 -6.35
N GLY A 230 -7.31 3.21 -6.28
CA GLY A 230 -6.10 2.50 -6.60
C GLY A 230 -6.45 1.34 -7.52
N LEU A 231 -5.66 1.17 -8.57
CA LEU A 231 -5.77 0.06 -9.49
C LEU A 231 -4.36 -0.42 -9.82
N GLY A 232 -4.12 -1.72 -9.71
CA GLY A 232 -2.81 -2.28 -9.98
C GLY A 232 -2.86 -3.74 -10.40
N VAL A 233 -1.71 -4.23 -10.83
CA VAL A 233 -1.46 -5.63 -11.15
C VAL A 233 -0.42 -6.16 -10.16
N ARG A 234 -0.73 -7.29 -9.52
CA ARG A 234 0.16 -8.04 -8.64
C ARG A 234 0.72 -9.25 -9.38
N PHE A 235 2.04 -9.36 -9.40
CA PHE A 235 2.78 -10.53 -9.85
C PHE A 235 3.20 -11.35 -8.65
N LEU A 236 2.81 -12.62 -8.62
CA LEU A 236 3.14 -13.56 -7.54
C LEU A 236 4.40 -14.34 -7.90
N GLY A 237 5.38 -14.30 -7.03
CA GLY A 237 6.50 -15.24 -6.99
C GLY A 237 6.33 -16.20 -5.82
N ARG A 238 7.26 -17.16 -5.71
CA ARG A 238 7.27 -18.12 -4.59
C ARG A 238 7.51 -17.42 -3.25
N ASP A 239 8.47 -16.50 -3.23
CA ASP A 239 8.88 -15.80 -2.00
C ASP A 239 8.59 -14.29 -2.03
N LEU A 240 8.30 -13.74 -3.22
CA LEU A 240 8.14 -12.31 -3.45
C LEU A 240 6.89 -12.02 -4.29
N ALA A 241 6.07 -11.07 -3.89
CA ALA A 241 5.07 -10.44 -4.75
C ALA A 241 5.50 -9.03 -5.16
N MET A 242 5.14 -8.61 -6.37
CA MET A 242 5.35 -7.25 -6.84
C MET A 242 4.05 -6.64 -7.33
N ASP A 243 3.76 -5.41 -6.92
CA ASP A 243 2.61 -4.65 -7.40
C ASP A 243 3.07 -3.49 -8.27
N ILE A 244 2.38 -3.25 -9.38
CA ILE A 244 2.54 -2.05 -10.19
C ILE A 244 1.15 -1.49 -10.49
N GLY A 245 0.96 -0.19 -10.31
CA GLY A 245 -0.35 0.41 -10.55
C GLY A 245 -0.37 1.91 -10.48
N LEU A 246 -1.59 2.43 -10.36
CA LEU A 246 -1.89 3.85 -10.25
C LEU A 246 -2.74 4.07 -9.00
N MET A 247 -2.40 5.09 -8.23
CA MET A 247 -3.30 5.68 -7.24
C MET A 247 -3.78 7.02 -7.79
N TYR A 248 -5.06 7.29 -7.66
CA TYR A 248 -5.71 8.47 -8.17
C TYR A 248 -6.57 9.10 -7.10
N ASP A 249 -6.35 10.38 -6.89
CA ASP A 249 -7.23 11.28 -6.17
C ASP A 249 -7.41 12.54 -7.01
N LYS A 250 -8.65 13.04 -7.06
CA LYS A 250 -9.01 14.21 -7.88
C LYS A 250 -8.25 15.47 -7.47
N GLU A 251 -7.89 15.59 -6.19
CA GLU A 251 -7.38 16.82 -5.62
C GLU A 251 -5.85 16.91 -5.65
N VAL A 252 -5.18 15.80 -5.36
CA VAL A 252 -3.72 15.78 -5.20
C VAL A 252 -3.03 15.15 -6.40
N THR A 253 -3.58 14.08 -6.96
CA THR A 253 -2.89 13.36 -8.05
C THR A 253 -2.89 14.14 -9.35
N SER A 254 -3.98 14.88 -9.62
CA SER A 254 -4.11 15.73 -10.80
C SER A 254 -3.06 16.85 -10.88
N LEU A 255 -2.42 17.19 -9.75
CA LEU A 255 -1.32 18.16 -9.67
C LEU A 255 0.01 17.59 -10.16
N VAL A 256 0.14 16.26 -10.20
CA VAL A 256 1.40 15.57 -10.52
C VAL A 256 1.34 14.95 -11.91
N THR A 257 0.28 14.19 -12.18
CA THR A 257 0.06 13.58 -13.50
C THR A 257 -1.44 13.56 -13.84
N PRO A 258 -1.80 13.59 -15.14
CA PRO A 258 -3.21 13.51 -15.55
C PRO A 258 -3.85 12.14 -15.30
N ILE A 259 -3.06 11.09 -15.08
CA ILE A 259 -3.49 9.69 -15.17
C ILE A 259 -3.49 8.96 -13.82
N GLY A 260 -2.88 9.51 -12.77
CA GLY A 260 -2.63 8.77 -11.54
C GLY A 260 -1.17 8.84 -11.10
N LEU A 261 -0.93 8.76 -9.80
CA LEU A 261 0.39 8.57 -9.22
C LEU A 261 0.80 7.12 -9.45
N PRO A 262 1.83 6.86 -10.28
CA PRO A 262 2.32 5.50 -10.45
C PRO A 262 2.90 5.01 -9.14
N PHE A 263 2.62 3.76 -8.81
CA PHE A 263 3.26 3.09 -7.69
C PHE A 263 3.83 1.75 -8.11
N ALA A 264 4.92 1.38 -7.45
CA ALA A 264 5.46 0.04 -7.46
C ALA A 264 5.66 -0.40 -6.01
N SER A 265 5.43 -1.67 -5.71
CA SER A 265 5.75 -2.22 -4.40
C SER A 265 6.26 -3.65 -4.50
N ALA A 266 7.01 -4.08 -3.50
CA ALA A 266 7.51 -5.43 -3.35
C ALA A 266 7.16 -5.95 -1.95
N THR A 267 6.58 -7.14 -1.87
CA THR A 267 6.21 -7.80 -0.61
C THR A 267 6.92 -9.14 -0.48
N LEU A 268 7.67 -9.31 0.61
CA LEU A 268 8.40 -10.52 0.98
C LEU A 268 7.74 -11.14 2.21
N ASN A 269 7.33 -12.41 2.13
CA ASN A 269 6.81 -13.16 3.28
C ASN A 269 7.95 -13.79 4.09
N PHE A 270 7.74 -13.98 5.39
CA PHE A 270 8.68 -14.65 6.30
C PHE A 270 7.98 -15.34 7.48
#